data_AF-A0A4U8YII5-F1
#
_entry.id   AF-A0A4U8YII5-F1
#
_cell.length_a   1.000
_cell.length_b   1.000
_cell.length_c   1.000
_cell.angle_alpha   90.00
_cell.angle_beta   90.00
_cell.angle_gamma   90.00
#
_symmetry.space_group_name_H-M   'P 1'
#
loop_
_entity.id
_entity.type
_entity.pdbx_description
1 polymer ?
#
loop_
_entity_poly.entity_id
_entity_poly.type
_entity_poly.pdbx_seq_one_letter_code
_entity_poly.pdbx_strand_id
1 'polypeptide(L)'
;MVLILDDILLAPVKMTVWVAGKLRDTALQEMTDEAGIHEELLHLQMQFEMEEIDEAEFDRKEQALMDRLDRARRLKKEMDEG
;
A
#
# COMPACT_ATOMS: atom_id res chain seq x y z
N MET A 1 -13.33 -26.47 13.84
CA MET A 1 -13.93 -25.29 14.48
C MET A 1 -12.81 -24.34 14.85
N VAL A 2 -12.50 -23.36 14.00
CA VAL A 2 -12.01 -21.99 14.27
C VAL A 2 -11.96 -21.33 12.88
N LEU A 3 -12.99 -20.57 12.52
CA LEU A 3 -13.07 -19.82 11.24
C LEU A 3 -13.73 -18.45 11.47
N ILE A 4 -13.52 -17.86 12.65
CA ILE A 4 -14.08 -16.55 13.01
C ILE A 4 -12.99 -15.62 13.58
N LEU A 5 -11.78 -16.12 13.84
CA LEU A 5 -10.71 -15.32 14.42
C LEU A 5 -9.91 -14.53 13.37
N ASP A 6 -9.69 -15.10 12.18
CA ASP A 6 -8.87 -14.45 11.14
C ASP A 6 -9.58 -13.24 10.51
N ASP A 7 -10.89 -13.33 10.28
CA ASP A 7 -11.66 -12.23 9.66
C ASP A 7 -11.84 -11.01 10.57
N ILE A 8 -11.98 -11.22 11.89
CA ILE A 8 -12.25 -10.12 12.83
C ILE A 8 -10.97 -9.38 13.24
N LEU A 9 -9.80 -10.02 13.14
CA LEU A 9 -8.49 -9.39 13.37
C LEU A 9 -8.07 -8.51 12.20
N LEU A 10 -8.43 -8.89 10.96
CA LEU A 10 -8.12 -8.12 9.75
C LEU A 10 -9.20 -7.07 9.41
N ALA A 11 -10.41 -7.17 10.00
CA ALA A 11 -11.52 -6.24 9.80
C ALA A 11 -11.20 -4.74 10.07
N PRO A 12 -10.43 -4.35 11.12
CA PRO A 12 -10.08 -2.95 11.34
C PRO A 12 -9.14 -2.43 10.25
N VAL A 13 -8.23 -3.29 9.77
CA VAL A 13 -7.22 -2.94 8.75
C VAL A 13 -7.87 -2.78 7.38
N LYS A 14 -8.73 -3.72 6.99
CA LYS A 14 -9.51 -3.62 5.74
C LYS A 14 -10.42 -2.38 5.72
N MET A 15 -11.00 -2.01 6.87
CA MET A 15 -11.79 -0.78 6.99
C MET A 15 -10.91 0.48 6.85
N THR A 16 -9.71 0.50 7.45
CA THR A 16 -8.78 1.63 7.28
C THR A 16 -8.19 1.72 5.88
N VAL A 17 -7.93 0.61 5.19
CA VAL A 17 -7.45 0.60 3.79
C VAL A 17 -8.53 1.10 2.84
N TRP A 18 -9.79 0.72 3.06
CA TRP A 18 -10.94 1.26 2.30
C TRP A 18 -11.14 2.76 2.53
N VAL A 19 -11.05 3.24 3.77
CA VAL A 19 -11.13 4.68 4.10
C VAL A 19 -9.93 5.45 3.56
N ALA A 20 -8.72 4.88 3.63
CA ALA A 20 -7.50 5.48 3.09
C ALA A 20 -7.52 5.53 1.55
N GLY A 21 -8.04 4.51 0.88
CA GLY A 21 -8.30 4.53 -0.57
C GLY A 21 -9.29 5.62 -0.97
N LYS A 22 -10.37 5.81 -0.20
CA LYS A 22 -11.31 6.92 -0.44
C LYS A 22 -10.74 8.31 -0.15
N LEU A 23 -9.78 8.41 0.79
CA LEU A 23 -9.10 9.67 1.12
C LEU A 23 -7.99 10.01 0.11
N ARG A 24 -7.37 8.98 -0.50
CA ARG A 24 -6.37 9.08 -1.57
C ARG A 24 -6.88 9.79 -2.81
N ASP A 25 -8.08 9.45 -3.29
CA ASP A 25 -8.63 10.02 -4.53
C ASP A 25 -8.79 11.54 -4.50
N THR A 26 -8.94 12.13 -3.31
CA THR A 26 -9.15 13.59 -3.15
C THR A 26 -7.86 14.34 -2.76
N ALA A 27 -6.85 13.65 -2.21
CA ALA A 27 -5.62 14.28 -1.69
C ALA A 27 -4.37 14.04 -2.56
N LEU A 28 -4.36 13.05 -3.45
CA LEU A 28 -3.19 12.64 -4.23
C LEU A 28 -2.93 13.44 -5.51
N GLN A 29 -3.77 14.41 -5.85
CA GLN A 29 -3.67 15.11 -7.12
C GLN A 29 -2.37 15.93 -7.27
N GLU A 30 -1.62 16.16 -6.18
CA GLU A 30 -0.38 16.95 -6.19
C GLU A 30 0.93 16.13 -6.22
N MET A 31 0.91 14.80 -6.14
CA MET A 31 2.15 13.98 -6.11
C MET A 31 2.03 12.68 -6.93
N THR A 32 2.10 12.83 -8.25
CA THR A 32 1.91 11.75 -9.22
C THR A 32 2.83 10.53 -8.98
N ASP A 33 4.07 10.73 -8.54
CA ASP A 33 5.02 9.63 -8.31
C ASP A 33 4.70 8.77 -7.07
N GLU A 34 4.27 9.38 -5.97
CA GLU A 34 3.87 8.63 -4.76
C GLU A 34 2.50 7.98 -4.93
N ALA A 35 1.60 8.62 -5.68
CA ALA A 35 0.29 8.09 -5.99
C ALA A 35 0.36 6.73 -6.70
N GLY A 36 1.20 6.61 -7.72
CA GLY A 36 1.36 5.37 -8.49
C GLY A 36 1.94 4.22 -7.68
N ILE A 37 2.97 4.47 -6.87
CA ILE A 37 3.59 3.43 -6.01
C ILE A 37 2.57 2.87 -5.01
N HIS A 38 1.69 3.72 -4.53
CA HIS A 38 0.67 3.30 -3.60
C HIS A 38 -0.51 2.57 -4.23
N GLU A 39 -0.86 2.88 -5.47
CA GLU A 39 -1.81 2.06 -6.25
C GLU A 39 -1.23 0.66 -6.48
N GLU A 40 0.06 0.55 -6.79
CA GLU A 40 0.78 -0.72 -6.91
C GLU A 40 0.75 -1.53 -5.60
N LEU A 41 0.93 -0.88 -4.44
CA LEU A 41 0.84 -1.52 -3.12
C LEU A 41 -0.58 -2.05 -2.83
N LEU A 42 -1.62 -1.29 -3.18
CA LEU A 42 -3.01 -1.73 -3.02
C LEU A 42 -3.29 -2.96 -3.87
N HIS A 43 -2.84 -2.96 -5.13
CA HIS A 43 -3.00 -4.10 -6.01
C HIS A 43 -2.27 -5.34 -5.48
N LEU A 44 -1.04 -5.17 -4.95
CA LEU A 44 -0.27 -6.24 -4.34
C LEU A 44 -1.01 -6.86 -3.14
N GLN A 45 -1.59 -6.03 -2.28
CA GLN A 45 -2.39 -6.50 -1.14
C GLN A 45 -3.63 -7.26 -1.61
N MET A 46 -4.28 -6.81 -2.67
CA MET A 46 -5.44 -7.48 -3.25
C MET A 46 -5.08 -8.88 -3.79
N GLN A 47 -3.92 -9.02 -4.45
CA GLN A 47 -3.41 -10.32 -4.92
C GLN A 47 -3.15 -11.28 -3.76
N PHE A 48 -2.55 -10.80 -2.68
CA PHE A 48 -2.31 -11.61 -1.48
C PHE A 48 -3.63 -12.03 -0.82
N GLU A 49 -4.60 -11.13 -0.71
CA GLU A 49 -5.93 -11.44 -0.17
C GLU A 49 -6.73 -12.43 -1.01
N MET A 50 -6.49 -12.46 -2.33
CA MET A 50 -7.08 -13.44 -3.25
C MET A 50 -6.29 -14.76 -3.32
N GLU A 51 -5.27 -14.92 -2.48
CA GLU A 51 -4.35 -16.08 -2.47
C GLU A 51 -3.65 -16.30 -3.84
N GLU A 52 -3.54 -15.26 -4.66
CA GLU A 52 -2.83 -15.31 -5.96
C GLU A 52 -1.31 -15.29 -5.77
N ILE A 53 -0.84 -14.77 -4.64
CA ILE A 53 0.57 -14.77 -4.21
C ILE A 53 0.67 -15.22 -2.75
N ASP A 54 1.80 -15.84 -2.40
CA ASP A 54 2.09 -16.21 -1.02
C ASP A 54 2.70 -15.05 -0.21
N GLU A 55 2.78 -15.22 1.10
CA GLU A 55 3.31 -14.22 2.05
C GLU A 55 4.76 -13.86 1.71
N ALA A 56 5.59 -14.85 1.35
CA ALA A 56 6.99 -14.60 1.02
C ALA A 56 7.14 -13.77 -0.27
N GLU A 57 6.24 -13.93 -1.24
CA GLU A 57 6.19 -13.14 -2.46
C GLU A 57 5.62 -11.75 -2.23
N PHE A 58 4.58 -11.64 -1.40
CA PHE A 58 4.05 -10.36 -0.93
C PHE A 58 5.15 -9.52 -0.28
N ASP A 59 5.85 -10.06 0.72
CA ASP A 59 6.91 -9.34 1.47
C ASP A 59 8.03 -8.86 0.55
N ARG A 60 8.49 -9.70 -0.39
CA ARG A 60 9.54 -9.33 -1.34
C ARG A 60 9.11 -8.17 -2.25
N LYS A 61 7.87 -8.21 -2.74
CA LYS A 61 7.32 -7.19 -3.65
C LYS A 61 7.01 -5.90 -2.89
N GLU A 62 6.46 -6.01 -1.68
CA GLU A 62 6.16 -4.87 -0.81
C GLU A 62 7.44 -4.10 -0.47
N GLN A 63 8.50 -4.80 -0.05
CA GLN A 63 9.78 -4.17 0.26
C GLN A 63 10.34 -3.38 -0.94
N ALA A 64 10.24 -3.92 -2.14
CA ALA A 64 10.72 -3.24 -3.34
C ALA A 64 9.91 -1.96 -3.67
N LEU A 65 8.60 -1.99 -3.44
CA LEU A 65 7.72 -0.82 -3.60
C LEU A 65 7.99 0.24 -2.53
N MET A 66 8.21 -0.17 -1.27
CA MET A 66 8.56 0.73 -0.18
C MET A 66 9.92 1.40 -0.41
N ASP A 67 10.93 0.66 -0.87
CA ASP A 67 12.23 1.23 -1.22
C ASP A 67 12.13 2.29 -2.34
N ARG A 68 11.20 2.09 -3.29
CA ARG A 68 10.93 3.05 -4.37
C ARG A 68 10.23 4.31 -3.83
N LEU A 69 9.28 4.14 -2.91
CA LEU A 69 8.60 5.26 -2.24
C LEU A 69 9.60 6.14 -1.48
N ASP A 70 10.51 5.51 -0.73
CA ASP A 70 11.54 6.20 0.03
C ASP A 70 12.50 7.01 -0.88
N ARG A 71 12.86 6.46 -2.05
CA ARG A 71 13.65 7.17 -3.04
C ARG A 71 12.91 8.37 -3.61
N ALA A 72 11.64 8.21 -3.97
CA ALA A 72 10.81 9.31 -4.49
C ALA A 72 10.69 10.45 -3.48
N ARG A 73 10.47 10.12 -2.19
CA ARG A 73 10.42 11.09 -1.10
C ARG A 73 11.73 11.83 -0.87
N ARG A 74 12.86 11.12 -0.90
CA ARG A 74 14.18 11.74 -0.75
C ARG A 74 14.46 12.74 -1.86
N LEU A 75 14.19 12.35 -3.11
CA LEU A 75 14.37 13.23 -4.27
C LEU A 75 13.51 14.49 -4.18
N LYS A 76 12.23 14.35 -3.81
CA LYS A 76 11.37 15.52 -3.63
C LYS A 76 11.90 16.45 -2.54
N LYS A 77 12.33 15.90 -1.40
CA LYS A 77 12.87 16.69 -0.30
C LYS A 77 14.11 17.48 -0.72
N GLU A 78 15.00 16.88 -1.50
CA GLU A 78 16.18 17.56 -2.06
C GLU A 78 15.81 18.69 -3.05
N MET A 79 14.73 18.52 -3.81
CA MET A 79 14.21 19.55 -4.73
C MET A 79 13.50 20.70 -4.00
N ASP A 80 12.85 20.42 -2.87
CA ASP A 80 12.15 21.44 -2.06
C ASP A 80 13.13 22.25 -1.18
N GLU A 81 14.34 21.73 -0.90
CA GLU A 81 15.38 22.38 -0.08
C GLU A 81 16.46 23.14 -0.89
N GLY A 82 16.41 23.10 -2.23
CA GLY A 82 17.37 23.75 -3.15
C GLY A 82 16.85 25.03 -3.81
#